data_AF-A0A212CU01-F1
#
_entry.id   AF-A0A212CU01-F1
#
_cell.length_a   1.000
_cell.length_b   1.000
_cell.length_c   1.000
_cell.angle_alpha   90.00
_cell.angle_beta   90.00
_cell.angle_gamma   90.00
#
_symmetry.space_group_name_H-M   'P 1'
#
loop_
_entity.id
_entity.type
_entity.pdbx_description
1 polymer ?
#
loop_
_entity_poly.entity_id
_entity_poly.type
_entity_poly.pdbx_seq_one_letter_code
_entity_poly.pdbx_strand_id
1 'polypeptide(L)'
;MITYFSLWYYNKQNQRRWVDLEKPLKKQLDKYALEPTVYFGVVFYVPSVSQLQQEITRYQYYLQLKKDILEGNIPCTLEQAIQLAGLAVQADFGDFDQYESQDFLQKFALLPVVRILLTLDIFINTAFLDP
;
A
#
# COMPACT_ATOMS: atom_id res chain seq x y z
N MET A 1 -14.62 -18.37 9.50
CA MET A 1 -14.50 -17.20 8.62
C MET A 1 -13.15 -16.57 8.91
N ILE A 2 -12.22 -16.58 7.95
CA ILE A 2 -10.88 -16.01 8.15
C ILE A 2 -11.02 -14.48 8.02
N THR A 3 -10.76 -13.74 9.09
CA THR A 3 -10.82 -12.26 9.10
C THR A 3 -9.45 -11.70 8.71
N TYR A 4 -9.27 -11.33 7.45
CA TYR A 4 -8.02 -10.74 6.93
C TYR A 4 -7.72 -9.35 7.48
N PHE A 5 -8.77 -8.65 7.91
CA PHE A 5 -8.69 -7.27 8.35
C PHE A 5 -9.06 -7.14 9.82
N SER A 6 -8.47 -6.14 10.47
CA SER A 6 -8.84 -5.71 11.81
C SER A 6 -8.63 -4.22 11.95
N LEU A 7 -9.06 -3.70 13.11
CA LEU A 7 -8.81 -2.34 13.52
C LEU A 7 -7.60 -2.31 14.45
N TRP A 8 -6.83 -1.23 14.39
CA TRP A 8 -5.74 -0.97 15.34
C TRP A 8 -5.74 0.51 15.75
N TYR A 9 -5.12 0.81 16.88
CA TYR A 9 -5.01 2.16 17.43
C TYR A 9 -3.63 2.36 18.08
N TYR A 10 -3.22 3.62 18.26
CA TYR A 10 -2.05 3.94 19.08
C TYR A 10 -2.44 3.98 20.55
N ASN A 11 -1.74 3.21 21.37
CA ASN A 11 -1.92 3.27 22.82
C ASN A 11 -1.25 4.52 23.40
N LYS A 12 -1.47 4.79 24.69
CA LYS A 12 -0.85 5.94 25.41
C LYS A 12 0.69 5.94 25.42
N GLN A 13 1.33 4.86 25.01
CA GLN A 13 2.79 4.73 24.85
C GLN A 13 3.22 4.89 23.39
N ASN A 14 2.32 5.36 22.53
CA ASN A 14 2.51 5.51 21.09
C ASN A 14 2.86 4.21 20.34
N GLN A 15 2.41 3.07 20.87
CA GLN A 15 2.60 1.76 20.24
C GLN A 15 1.33 1.32 19.51
N ARG A 16 1.49 0.71 18.34
CA ARG A 16 0.40 0.09 17.57
C ARG A 16 -0.16 -1.10 18.35
N ARG A 17 -1.47 -1.08 18.63
CA ARG A 17 -2.22 -2.22 19.19
C ARG A 17 -3.44 -2.55 18.33
N TRP A 18 -3.64 -3.84 18.10
CA TRP A 18 -4.87 -4.33 17.49
C TRP A 18 -6.05 -4.23 18.47
N VAL A 19 -7.22 -3.92 17.94
CA VAL A 19 -8.48 -3.94 18.66
C VAL A 19 -8.82 -5.37 19.05
N ASP A 20 -9.29 -5.52 20.28
CA ASP A 20 -9.75 -6.79 20.80
C ASP A 20 -11.26 -6.87 20.54
N LEU A 21 -11.65 -7.65 19.53
CA LEU A 21 -13.04 -7.75 19.09
C LEU A 21 -13.94 -8.45 20.13
N GLU A 22 -13.38 -9.10 21.14
CA GLU A 22 -14.15 -9.68 22.26
C GLU A 22 -14.53 -8.64 23.30
N LYS A 23 -13.94 -7.45 23.25
CA LYS A 23 -14.17 -6.36 24.21
C LYS A 23 -14.92 -5.19 23.55
N PRO A 24 -15.74 -4.46 24.33
CA PRO A 24 -16.36 -3.25 23.82
C PRO A 24 -15.31 -2.21 23.40
N LEU A 25 -15.32 -1.84 22.11
CA LEU A 25 -14.35 -0.91 21.52
C LEU A 25 -14.19 0.38 22.33
N LYS A 26 -15.31 0.99 22.74
CA LYS A 26 -15.30 2.22 23.55
C LYS A 26 -14.51 2.06 24.85
N LYS A 27 -14.77 1.00 25.62
CA LYS A 27 -14.07 0.74 26.88
C LYS A 27 -12.58 0.50 26.66
N GLN A 28 -12.23 -0.13 25.54
CA GLN A 28 -10.83 -0.37 25.18
C GLN A 28 -10.11 0.93 24.82
N LEU A 29 -10.73 1.78 23.99
CA LEU A 29 -10.15 3.07 23.58
C LEU A 29 -10.02 4.01 24.78
N ASP A 30 -11.08 4.19 25.58
CA ASP A 30 -11.06 5.06 26.77
C ASP A 30 -9.93 4.68 27.75
N LYS A 31 -9.69 3.38 27.90
CA LYS A 31 -8.69 2.87 28.82
C LYS A 31 -7.27 2.98 28.27
N TYR A 32 -7.05 2.57 27.02
CA TYR A 32 -5.71 2.30 26.48
C TYR A 32 -5.27 3.20 25.34
N ALA A 33 -6.18 3.81 24.59
CA ALA A 33 -5.83 4.59 23.41
C ALA A 33 -5.25 5.96 23.79
N LEU A 34 -4.35 6.46 22.94
CA LEU A 34 -3.85 7.84 23.02
C LEU A 34 -4.94 8.83 22.59
N GLU A 35 -5.63 8.51 21.49
CA GLU A 35 -6.74 9.27 20.92
C GLU A 35 -7.87 8.32 20.52
N PRO A 36 -9.13 8.78 20.40
CA PRO A 36 -10.25 7.97 19.94
C PRO A 36 -10.22 7.69 18.43
N THR A 37 -9.02 7.46 17.88
CA THR A 37 -8.77 7.21 16.46
C THR A 37 -8.42 5.74 16.25
N VAL A 38 -9.11 5.10 15.31
CA VAL A 38 -8.84 3.73 14.88
C VAL A 38 -8.50 3.70 13.40
N TYR A 39 -7.65 2.75 13.03
CA TYR A 39 -7.19 2.56 11.68
C TYR A 39 -7.55 1.15 11.24
N PHE A 40 -8.01 1.03 10.00
CA PHE A 40 -8.20 -0.24 9.35
C PHE A 40 -6.86 -0.78 8.86
N GLY A 41 -6.65 -2.10 8.94
CA GLY A 41 -5.43 -2.72 8.45
C GLY A 41 -5.57 -4.22 8.23
N VAL A 42 -4.64 -4.77 7.45
CA VAL A 42 -4.50 -6.21 7.21
C VAL A 42 -3.70 -6.83 8.36
N VAL A 43 -4.22 -7.90 8.96
CA VAL A 43 -3.58 -8.58 10.10
C VAL A 43 -2.54 -9.58 9.62
N PHE A 44 -2.81 -10.27 8.52
CA PHE A 44 -1.90 -11.23 7.90
C PHE A 44 -2.03 -11.19 6.39
N TYR A 45 -0.88 -11.26 5.73
CA TYR A 45 -0.79 -11.35 4.29
C TYR A 45 -0.90 -12.82 3.86
N VAL A 46 -1.87 -13.12 3.00
CA VAL A 46 -2.01 -14.41 2.31
C VAL A 46 -1.01 -14.54 1.15
N PRO A 47 -0.54 -15.77 0.86
CA PRO A 47 0.41 -16.02 -0.23
C PRO A 47 -0.22 -15.98 -1.63
N SER A 48 -1.55 -16.03 -1.73
CA SER A 48 -2.25 -15.99 -3.02
C SER A 48 -3.51 -15.14 -2.97
N VAL A 49 -3.66 -14.27 -3.97
CA VAL A 49 -4.86 -13.44 -4.18
C VAL A 49 -6.11 -14.29 -4.44
N SER A 50 -5.95 -15.53 -4.91
CA SER A 50 -7.08 -16.46 -5.08
C SER A 50 -7.80 -16.81 -3.78
N GLN A 51 -7.16 -16.60 -2.61
CA GLN A 51 -7.78 -16.75 -1.29
C GLN A 51 -8.74 -15.59 -0.96
N LEU A 52 -8.63 -14.47 -1.68
CA LEU A 52 -9.47 -13.29 -1.55
C LEU A 52 -10.60 -13.35 -2.60
N GLN A 53 -11.70 -13.98 -2.21
CA GLN A 53 -12.84 -14.24 -3.11
C GLN A 53 -13.56 -12.94 -3.54
N GLN A 54 -13.73 -12.02 -2.59
CA GLN A 54 -14.46 -10.78 -2.82
C GLN A 54 -13.55 -9.70 -3.43
N GLU A 55 -14.05 -9.02 -4.46
CA GLU A 55 -13.34 -7.93 -5.14
C GLU A 55 -12.99 -6.78 -4.21
N ILE A 56 -13.93 -6.36 -3.35
CA ILE A 56 -13.67 -5.30 -2.35
C ILE A 56 -12.55 -5.68 -1.37
N THR A 57 -12.45 -6.97 -1.02
CA THR A 57 -11.37 -7.47 -0.16
C THR A 57 -10.03 -7.39 -0.89
N ARG A 58 -9.98 -7.78 -2.18
CA ARG A 58 -8.76 -7.65 -3.00
C ARG A 58 -8.30 -6.20 -3.11
N TYR A 59 -9.23 -5.28 -3.34
CA TYR A 59 -8.92 -3.86 -3.47
C TYR A 59 -8.37 -3.27 -2.16
N GLN A 60 -9.03 -3.52 -1.02
CA GLN A 60 -8.56 -3.05 0.28
C GLN A 60 -7.19 -3.64 0.65
N TYR A 61 -6.96 -4.90 0.29
CA TYR A 61 -5.69 -5.58 0.52
C TYR A 61 -4.56 -4.99 -0.34
N TYR A 62 -4.84 -4.66 -1.60
CA TYR A 62 -3.91 -3.93 -2.47
C TYR A 62 -3.55 -2.56 -1.89
N LEU A 63 -4.53 -1.78 -1.43
CA LEU A 63 -4.28 -0.47 -0.82
C LEU A 63 -3.38 -0.57 0.42
N GLN A 64 -3.62 -1.58 1.28
CA GLN A 64 -2.79 -1.79 2.46
C GLN A 64 -1.37 -2.22 2.08
N LEU A 65 -1.20 -3.15 1.13
CA LEU A 65 0.12 -3.56 0.62
C LEU A 65 0.90 -2.37 0.07
N LYS A 66 0.26 -1.56 -0.76
CA LYS A 66 0.84 -0.36 -1.34
C LYS A 66 1.32 0.61 -0.27
N LYS A 67 0.49 0.87 0.74
CA LYS A 67 0.83 1.70 1.89
C LYS A 67 2.01 1.12 2.69
N ASP A 68 2.01 -0.17 2.96
CA ASP A 68 3.07 -0.81 3.75
C ASP A 68 4.41 -0.86 3.02
N ILE A 69 4.40 -1.00 1.68
CA ILE A 69 5.61 -0.85 0.86
C ILE A 69 6.09 0.60 0.87
N LEU A 70 5.18 1.56 0.73
CA LEU A 70 5.47 3.00 0.76
C LEU A 70 6.11 3.46 2.08
N GLU A 71 5.59 2.97 3.21
CA GLU A 71 6.07 3.28 4.56
C GLU A 71 7.31 2.45 4.93
N GLY A 72 7.73 1.49 4.10
CA GLY A 72 8.86 0.60 4.37
C GLY A 72 8.56 -0.50 5.39
N ASN A 73 7.29 -0.72 5.73
CA ASN A 73 6.84 -1.80 6.62
C ASN A 73 7.03 -3.19 5.98
N ILE A 74 6.98 -3.27 4.65
CA ILE A 74 7.30 -4.48 3.88
C ILE A 74 8.63 -4.25 3.15
N PRO A 75 9.68 -5.03 3.45
CA PRO A 75 10.94 -4.93 2.72
C PRO A 75 10.72 -5.38 1.27
N CYS A 76 11.18 -4.56 0.34
CA CYS A 76 11.07 -4.80 -1.08
C CYS A 76 12.41 -4.47 -1.74
N THR A 77 12.88 -5.34 -2.63
CA THR A 77 14.05 -5.01 -3.46
C THR A 77 13.69 -3.92 -4.47
N LEU A 78 14.69 -3.20 -4.98
CA LEU A 78 14.45 -2.16 -5.98
C LEU A 78 13.76 -2.71 -7.23
N GLU A 79 14.17 -3.90 -7.70
CA GLU A 79 13.59 -4.55 -8.87
C GLU A 79 12.11 -4.89 -8.65
N GLN A 80 11.78 -5.47 -7.49
CA GLN A 80 10.38 -5.74 -7.12
C GLN A 80 9.56 -4.47 -7.02
N ALA A 81 10.12 -3.40 -6.45
CA ALA A 81 9.43 -2.12 -6.35
C ALA A 81 9.14 -1.54 -7.74
N ILE A 82 10.10 -1.58 -8.66
CA ILE A 82 9.91 -1.13 -10.06
C ILE A 82 8.82 -1.94 -10.76
N GLN A 83 8.83 -3.27 -10.62
CA GLN A 83 7.80 -4.14 -11.21
C GLN A 83 6.40 -3.83 -10.66
N LEU A 84 6.29 -3.64 -9.34
CA LEU A 84 5.03 -3.26 -8.70
C LEU A 84 4.56 -1.87 -9.15
N ALA A 85 5.49 -0.95 -9.43
CA ALA A 85 5.19 0.37 -9.98
C ALA A 85 4.52 0.26 -11.34
N GLY A 86 5.15 -0.51 -12.26
CA GLY A 86 4.64 -0.71 -13.61
C GLY A 86 3.27 -1.35 -13.62
N LEU A 87 3.06 -2.37 -12.78
CA LEU A 87 1.75 -3.02 -12.62
C LEU A 87 0.69 -2.07 -12.06
N ALA A 88 1.05 -1.17 -11.13
CA ALA A 88 0.13 -0.17 -10.60
C ALA A 88 -0.26 0.87 -11.65
N VAL A 89 0.70 1.36 -12.45
CA VAL A 89 0.45 2.26 -13.60
C VAL A 89 -0.50 1.61 -14.59
N GLN A 90 -0.22 0.37 -14.97
CA GLN A 90 -1.05 -0.40 -15.88
C GLN A 90 -2.48 -0.60 -15.36
N ALA A 91 -2.64 -0.82 -14.05
CA ALA A 91 -3.95 -0.97 -13.43
C ALA A 91 -4.76 0.34 -13.41
N ASP A 92 -4.09 1.49 -13.26
CA ASP A 92 -4.75 2.80 -13.16
C ASP A 92 -5.00 3.44 -14.55
N PHE A 93 -4.16 3.18 -15.55
CA PHE A 93 -4.20 3.85 -16.87
C PHE A 93 -4.42 2.93 -18.08
N GLY A 94 -4.36 1.60 -17.93
CA GLY A 94 -4.48 0.67 -19.05
C GLY A 94 -3.21 0.57 -19.89
N ASP A 95 -3.33 0.04 -21.12
CA ASP A 95 -2.20 -0.20 -22.01
C ASP A 95 -1.52 1.11 -22.47
N PHE A 96 -0.19 1.06 -22.58
CA PHE A 96 0.68 2.22 -22.81
C PHE A 96 0.53 2.93 -24.18
N ASP A 97 -0.40 2.52 -25.03
CA ASP A 97 -0.46 3.00 -26.43
C ASP A 97 -1.33 4.26 -26.65
N GLN A 98 -1.74 4.98 -25.59
CA GLN A 98 -2.67 6.12 -25.69
C GLN A 98 -2.16 7.46 -25.13
N TYR A 99 -0.91 7.55 -24.66
CA TYR A 99 -0.40 8.77 -24.00
C TYR A 99 0.77 9.40 -24.76
N GLU A 100 0.54 10.61 -25.31
CA GLU A 100 1.57 11.39 -26.01
C GLU A 100 2.59 12.07 -25.07
N SER A 101 2.33 12.17 -23.76
CA SER A 101 3.25 12.77 -22.79
C SER A 101 3.37 11.98 -21.48
N GLN A 102 4.51 12.10 -20.82
CA GLN A 102 4.83 11.44 -19.54
C GLN A 102 4.29 12.20 -18.30
N ASP A 103 3.50 13.25 -18.51
CA ASP A 103 2.99 14.10 -17.41
C ASP A 103 2.08 13.34 -16.42
N PHE A 104 1.55 12.18 -16.82
CA PHE A 104 0.79 11.29 -15.93
C PHE A 104 1.66 10.72 -14.79
N LEU A 105 2.97 10.57 -15.01
CA LEU A 105 3.91 10.06 -14.01
C LEU A 105 4.13 11.04 -12.86
N GLN A 106 4.02 12.36 -13.10
CA GLN A 106 4.15 13.37 -12.03
C GLN A 106 3.00 13.30 -11.01
N LYS A 107 1.84 12.75 -11.38
CA LYS A 107 0.72 12.52 -10.46
C LYS A 107 0.90 11.23 -9.63
N PHE A 108 1.92 10.43 -9.95
CA PHE A 108 2.11 9.06 -9.49
C PHE A 108 3.07 8.99 -8.29
N ALA A 109 2.70 9.60 -7.16
CA ALA A 109 3.41 9.44 -5.88
C ALA A 109 3.17 8.05 -5.25
N LEU A 110 3.41 6.95 -6.00
CA LEU A 110 2.84 5.63 -5.69
C LEU A 110 3.80 4.59 -5.10
N LEU A 111 5.09 4.87 -4.94
CA LEU A 111 6.08 4.00 -4.25
C LEU A 111 7.16 4.86 -3.59
N PRO A 112 7.97 4.41 -2.59
CA PRO A 112 8.81 5.30 -1.77
C PRO A 112 9.61 6.29 -2.65
N VAL A 113 9.10 7.53 -2.72
CA VAL A 113 9.15 8.33 -3.95
C VAL A 113 10.51 8.98 -4.19
N VAL A 114 11.41 9.00 -3.22
CA VAL A 114 12.64 9.80 -3.37
C VAL A 114 13.76 9.05 -4.12
N ARG A 115 13.66 7.73 -4.32
CA ARG A 115 14.68 6.96 -5.08
C ARG A 115 14.17 6.26 -6.34
N ILE A 116 12.90 5.89 -6.39
CA ILE A 116 12.34 5.11 -7.51
C ILE A 116 12.06 6.00 -8.72
N LEU A 117 11.59 7.25 -8.52
CA LEU A 117 11.42 8.20 -9.62
C LEU A 117 12.75 8.54 -10.28
N LEU A 118 13.83 8.76 -9.51
CA LEU A 118 15.16 8.96 -10.09
C LEU A 118 15.61 7.77 -10.95
N THR A 119 15.26 6.54 -10.57
CA THR A 119 15.66 5.34 -11.32
C THR A 119 14.80 5.09 -12.55
N LEU A 120 13.49 5.37 -12.48
CA LEU A 120 12.58 5.32 -13.63
C LEU A 120 12.85 6.45 -14.61
N ASP A 121 13.14 7.67 -14.14
CA ASP A 121 13.59 8.77 -14.98
C ASP A 121 14.92 8.41 -15.65
N ILE A 122 15.90 7.84 -14.94
CA ILE A 122 17.15 7.37 -15.55
C ILE A 122 16.87 6.29 -16.59
N PHE A 123 16.02 5.30 -16.29
CA PHE A 123 15.71 4.20 -17.21
C PHE A 123 14.96 4.68 -18.46
N ILE A 124 13.98 5.59 -18.29
CA ILE A 124 13.25 6.21 -19.40
C ILE A 124 14.18 7.07 -20.26
N ASN A 125 15.03 7.90 -19.63
CA ASN A 125 15.96 8.76 -20.36
C ASN A 125 17.05 7.95 -21.07
N THR A 126 17.54 6.85 -20.49
CA THR A 126 18.59 6.00 -21.10
C THR A 126 18.08 4.95 -22.08
N ALA A 127 16.80 4.53 -22.00
CA ALA A 127 16.23 3.54 -22.91
C ALA A 127 15.43 4.13 -24.09
N PHE A 128 14.97 5.39 -24.00
CA PHE A 128 14.09 5.99 -24.99
C PHE A 128 14.48 7.40 -25.47
N LEU A 129 15.51 8.03 -24.89
CA LEU A 129 16.02 9.35 -25.29
C LEU A 129 17.55 9.35 -25.43
N ASP A 130 18.10 8.37 -26.15
CA ASP A 130 19.35 8.58 -26.90
C ASP A 130 19.00 8.47 -28.40
N PRO A 131 19.39 9.44 -29.24
CA PRO A 131 19.16 9.39 -30.69
C PRO A 131 20.00 8.32 -31.40
#